data_AF-A0A840BVI3-F1
#
_entry.id   AF-A0A840BVI3-F1
#
_cell.length_a   1.000
_cell.length_b   1.000
_cell.length_c   1.000
_cell.angle_alpha   90.00
_cell.angle_beta   90.00
_cell.angle_gamma   90.00
#
_symmetry.space_group_name_H-M   'P 1'
#
loop_
_entity.id
_entity.type
_entity.pdbx_description
1 polymer ?
#
loop_
_entity_poly.entity_id
_entity_poly.type
_entity_poly.pdbx_seq_one_letter_code
_entity_poly.pdbx_strand_id
1 'polypeptide(L)'
;MMSPKLRADAIDLDALKVNNLERRLDPNVEPPAGTPGWIAWHLRRAFQTLDAMPEGMRPRGYGRAMPAYVHEELDLWFQGTQTADDRRNDDAGRNRTRVRPTAAEISSMHAAFGWLLWLRQTEPGAATTLQAWAFATSRRYNLRRLCRNRGWSYSGFNRKVDRGLILLTEHVYSTSGR
;
A
#
# COMPACT_ATOMS: atom_id res chain seq x y z
N MET A 1 -13.45 33.09 14.11
CA MET A 1 -12.87 33.88 13.00
C MET A 1 -12.10 32.93 12.10
N MET A 2 -12.62 32.64 10.89
CA MET A 2 -12.03 31.67 9.95
C MET A 2 -10.92 32.35 9.13
N SER A 3 -9.72 31.76 9.11
CA SER A 3 -8.59 32.25 8.29
C SER A 3 -8.87 32.08 6.79
N PRO A 4 -8.90 33.18 6.00
CA PRO A 4 -9.29 33.17 4.59
C PRO A 4 -8.11 32.92 3.62
N LYS A 5 -7.19 32.00 3.94
CA LYS A 5 -6.08 31.60 3.05
C LYS A 5 -6.17 30.18 2.48
N LEU A 6 -7.17 29.39 2.89
CA LEU A 6 -7.41 28.03 2.38
C LEU A 6 -8.27 27.98 1.10
N ARG A 7 -8.56 29.14 0.47
CA ARG A 7 -9.47 29.22 -0.69
C ARG A 7 -8.80 29.52 -2.04
N ALA A 8 -7.50 29.82 -2.09
CA ALA A 8 -6.89 30.43 -3.29
C ALA A 8 -5.92 29.53 -4.07
N ASP A 9 -5.38 28.47 -3.47
CA ASP A 9 -4.77 27.38 -4.24
C ASP A 9 -5.90 26.42 -4.56
N ALA A 10 -6.51 26.65 -5.72
CA ALA A 10 -7.52 25.78 -6.30
C ALA A 10 -7.11 24.33 -6.01
N ILE A 11 -7.87 23.66 -5.12
CA ILE A 11 -7.87 22.22 -5.06
C ILE A 11 -8.21 21.84 -6.49
N ASP A 12 -7.21 21.39 -7.23
CA ASP A 12 -7.35 20.92 -8.59
C ASP A 12 -8.11 19.59 -8.47
N LEU A 13 -9.40 19.72 -8.17
CA LEU A 13 -10.38 18.66 -8.12
C LEU A 13 -10.52 18.09 -9.54
N ASP A 14 -10.14 18.84 -10.57
CA ASP A 14 -9.96 18.34 -11.93
C ASP A 14 -8.68 17.51 -12.08
N ALA A 15 -7.57 17.83 -11.39
CA ALA A 15 -6.44 16.90 -11.24
C ALA A 15 -6.78 15.63 -10.42
N LEU A 16 -7.83 15.66 -9.59
CA LEU A 16 -8.38 14.48 -8.89
C LEU A 16 -9.46 13.74 -9.70
N LYS A 17 -10.09 14.37 -10.71
CA LYS A 17 -11.16 13.78 -11.52
C LYS A 17 -10.71 12.98 -12.74
N VAL A 18 -9.42 12.90 -13.03
CA VAL A 18 -8.99 12.16 -14.21
C VAL A 18 -8.80 10.68 -13.90
N ASN A 19 -9.71 9.94 -14.49
CA ASN A 19 -9.83 8.49 -14.59
C ASN A 19 -8.62 7.87 -15.33
N ASN A 20 -7.42 8.00 -14.80
CA ASN A 20 -6.21 7.43 -15.36
C ASN A 20 -5.52 6.55 -14.32
N LEU A 21 -5.18 5.34 -14.71
CA LEU A 21 -4.30 4.42 -13.98
C LEU A 21 -2.88 4.98 -13.74
N GLU A 22 -2.63 6.28 -13.96
CA GLU A 22 -1.37 6.77 -14.53
C GLU A 22 -0.90 8.15 -14.11
N ARG A 23 -1.52 8.86 -13.15
CA ARG A 23 -0.68 9.79 -12.39
C ARG A 23 0.11 8.93 -11.41
N ARG A 24 1.20 8.37 -11.95
CA ARG A 24 2.38 7.99 -11.18
C ARG A 24 2.72 9.24 -10.36
N LEU A 25 2.15 9.38 -9.17
CA LEU A 25 2.90 9.97 -8.06
C LEU A 25 4.19 9.17 -8.11
N ASP A 26 5.26 9.80 -8.59
CA ASP A 26 6.56 9.16 -8.60
C ASP A 26 6.75 8.63 -7.18
N PRO A 27 6.90 7.31 -6.98
CA PRO A 27 6.94 6.75 -5.64
C PRO A 27 8.08 7.35 -4.81
N ASN A 28 9.04 7.98 -5.47
CA ASN A 28 10.22 8.61 -4.92
C ASN A 28 10.06 10.12 -4.64
N VAL A 29 8.98 10.76 -5.11
CA VAL A 29 8.75 12.19 -4.89
C VAL A 29 7.63 12.35 -3.88
N GLU A 30 7.99 12.80 -2.69
CA GLU A 30 7.02 13.13 -1.66
C GLU A 30 6.31 14.44 -2.03
N PRO A 31 4.97 14.47 -2.06
CA PRO A 31 4.21 15.69 -2.33
C PRO A 31 4.29 16.66 -1.13
N PRO A 32 3.92 17.94 -1.32
CA PRO A 32 3.96 18.93 -0.25
C PRO A 32 3.14 18.53 0.98
N ALA A 33 3.70 18.76 2.16
CA ALA A 33 3.09 18.39 3.44
C ALA A 33 1.67 18.94 3.56
N GLY A 34 0.78 18.08 4.04
CA GLY A 34 -0.65 18.33 4.24
C GLY A 34 -1.41 18.81 3.00
N THR A 35 -1.00 18.36 1.83
CA THR A 35 -1.95 18.18 0.73
C THR A 35 -2.70 16.85 0.92
N PRO A 36 -3.92 16.69 0.37
CA PRO A 36 -4.57 15.37 0.30
C PRO A 36 -3.71 14.32 -0.39
N GLY A 37 -2.87 14.74 -1.33
CA GLY A 37 -1.87 13.91 -2.00
C GLY A 37 -0.79 13.36 -1.05
N TRP A 38 -0.40 14.12 -0.02
CA TRP A 38 0.55 13.68 1.01
C TRP A 38 0.01 12.54 1.84
N ILE A 39 -1.25 12.65 2.30
CA ILE A 39 -1.93 11.56 3.00
C ILE A 39 -2.05 10.32 2.10
N ALA A 40 -2.44 10.52 0.84
CA ALA A 40 -2.56 9.46 -0.15
C ALA A 40 -1.22 8.71 -0.36
N TRP A 41 -0.11 9.45 -0.43
CA TRP A 41 1.24 8.91 -0.57
C TRP A 41 1.65 8.08 0.66
N HIS A 42 1.45 8.61 1.87
CA HIS A 42 1.77 7.90 3.11
C HIS A 42 0.93 6.63 3.29
N LEU A 43 -0.37 6.68 2.97
CA LEU A 43 -1.23 5.50 3.02
C LEU A 43 -0.76 4.42 2.05
N ARG A 44 -0.42 4.79 0.81
CA ARG A 44 0.11 3.85 -0.17
C ARG A 44 1.41 3.22 0.32
N ARG A 45 2.34 4.03 0.85
CA ARG A 45 3.63 3.57 1.36
C ARG A 45 3.44 2.65 2.57
N ALA A 46 2.51 2.95 3.47
CA ALA A 46 2.16 2.09 4.60
C ALA A 46 1.72 0.69 4.15
N PHE A 47 0.88 0.58 3.11
CA PHE A 47 0.51 -0.73 2.56
C PHE A 47 1.65 -1.44 1.82
N GLN A 48 2.60 -0.71 1.23
CA GLN A 48 3.81 -1.30 0.65
C GLN A 48 4.75 -1.84 1.74
N THR A 49 4.95 -1.07 2.81
CA THR A 49 5.69 -1.49 4.00
C THR A 49 5.07 -2.74 4.61
N LEU A 50 3.73 -2.79 4.71
CA LEU A 50 3.01 -3.97 5.20
C LEU A 50 3.24 -5.21 4.32
N ASP A 51 3.28 -5.05 3.00
CA ASP A 51 3.53 -6.16 2.06
C ASP A 51 5.00 -6.64 2.12
N ALA A 52 5.93 -5.74 2.46
CA ALA A 52 7.34 -6.03 2.66
C ALA A 52 7.66 -6.60 4.05
N MET A 53 6.72 -6.53 5.01
CA MET A 53 6.94 -7.13 6.32
C MET A 53 7.17 -8.63 6.21
N PRO A 54 8.07 -9.20 7.03
CA PRO A 54 8.20 -10.65 7.11
C PRO A 54 6.84 -11.21 7.52
N GLU A 55 6.38 -12.23 6.78
CA GLU A 55 5.21 -12.99 7.20
C GLU A 55 5.46 -13.44 8.64
N GLY A 56 4.58 -12.99 9.56
CA GLY A 56 4.69 -13.34 10.97
C GLY A 56 4.92 -14.83 11.07
N MET A 57 5.89 -15.22 11.90
CA MET A 57 6.35 -16.60 12.09
C MET A 57 5.21 -17.42 12.70
N ARG A 58 4.18 -17.70 11.89
CA ARG A 58 3.12 -18.63 12.22
C ARG A 58 3.80 -19.97 12.45
N PRO A 59 3.32 -20.79 13.40
CA PRO A 59 3.72 -22.19 13.45
C PRO A 59 3.57 -22.73 12.03
N ARG A 60 4.70 -23.05 11.40
CA ARG A 60 4.67 -23.70 10.09
C ARG A 60 3.80 -24.94 10.31
N GLY A 61 2.71 -25.08 9.56
CA GLY A 61 1.73 -26.14 9.79
C GLY A 61 2.43 -27.49 10.01
N TYR A 62 1.87 -28.33 10.89
CA TYR A 62 2.43 -29.66 11.20
C TYR A 62 2.91 -30.34 9.90
N GLY A 63 4.20 -30.72 9.86
CA GLY A 63 4.86 -31.31 8.68
C GLY A 63 5.81 -30.38 7.89
N ARG A 64 5.78 -29.05 8.09
CA ARG A 64 6.72 -28.11 7.44
C ARG A 64 8.06 -27.90 8.18
N ALA A 65 8.28 -28.58 9.30
CA ALA A 65 9.57 -28.57 10.00
C ALA A 65 10.58 -29.53 9.36
N MET A 66 10.09 -30.55 8.66
CA MET A 66 10.91 -31.43 7.84
C MET A 66 11.09 -30.80 6.45
N PRO A 67 12.29 -30.88 5.86
CA PRO A 67 12.46 -30.57 4.44
C PRO A 67 11.42 -31.35 3.62
N ALA A 68 10.75 -30.68 2.67
CA ALA A 68 9.79 -31.35 1.79
C ALA A 68 10.44 -32.49 0.98
N TYR A 69 11.76 -32.43 0.84
CA TYR A 69 12.59 -33.42 0.20
C TYR A 69 14.00 -33.31 0.80
N VAL A 70 14.56 -34.42 1.28
CA VAL A 70 15.97 -34.49 1.67
C VAL A 70 16.71 -34.91 0.40
N HIS A 71 17.57 -34.04 -0.12
CA HIS A 71 18.36 -34.39 -1.31
C HIS A 71 19.27 -35.57 -0.98
N GLU A 72 19.08 -36.70 -1.66
CA GLU A 72 20.11 -37.73 -1.74
C GLU A 72 21.26 -37.23 -2.64
N GLU A 73 22.49 -37.72 -2.41
CA GLU A 73 23.68 -37.29 -3.16
C GLU A 73 23.50 -37.37 -4.69
N LEU A 74 22.71 -38.34 -5.16
CA LEU A 74 22.36 -38.50 -6.58
C LEU A 74 21.59 -37.30 -7.15
N ASP A 75 20.66 -36.71 -6.39
CA ASP A 75 19.87 -35.55 -6.85
C ASP A 75 20.71 -34.28 -6.94
N LEU A 76 21.67 -34.11 -6.02
CA LEU A 76 22.64 -33.01 -6.09
C LEU A 76 23.53 -33.16 -7.33
N TRP A 77 23.87 -34.40 -7.70
CA TRP A 77 24.62 -34.71 -8.91
C TRP A 77 23.83 -34.37 -10.18
N PHE A 78 22.54 -34.74 -10.25
CA PHE A 78 21.66 -34.40 -11.38
C PHE A 78 21.40 -32.89 -11.51
N GLN A 79 21.28 -32.17 -10.40
CA GLN A 79 21.24 -30.69 -10.41
C GLN A 79 22.57 -30.07 -10.88
N GLY A 80 23.69 -30.77 -10.67
CA GLY A 80 25.02 -30.45 -11.21
C GLY A 80 25.13 -30.59 -12.74
N THR A 81 24.26 -31.40 -13.36
CA THR A 81 24.15 -31.54 -14.83
C THR A 81 23.11 -30.63 -15.47
N GLN A 82 22.31 -29.90 -14.70
CA GLN A 82 21.27 -29.00 -15.21
C GLN A 82 21.87 -27.78 -15.94
N THR A 83 21.21 -27.33 -17.00
CA THR A 83 21.61 -26.19 -17.83
C THR A 83 21.64 -24.89 -17.01
N ALA A 84 22.53 -23.96 -17.36
CA ALA A 84 22.72 -22.71 -16.61
C ALA A 84 21.43 -21.84 -16.50
N ASP A 85 20.53 -21.95 -17.47
CA ASP A 85 19.25 -21.24 -17.46
C ASP A 85 18.23 -21.81 -16.45
N ASP A 86 18.23 -23.13 -16.24
CA ASP A 86 17.34 -23.78 -15.26
C ASP A 86 17.76 -23.41 -13.84
N ARG A 87 19.08 -23.40 -13.55
CA ARG A 87 19.60 -22.93 -12.26
C ARG A 87 19.24 -21.48 -11.96
N ARG A 88 19.33 -20.59 -12.96
CA ARG A 88 18.98 -19.17 -12.79
C ARG A 88 17.52 -18.97 -12.42
N ASN A 89 16.60 -19.78 -12.96
CA ASN A 89 15.18 -19.71 -12.62
C ASN A 89 14.91 -20.17 -11.18
N ASP A 90 15.55 -21.26 -10.75
CA ASP A 90 15.38 -21.78 -9.39
C ASP A 90 16.04 -20.86 -8.34
N ASP A 91 17.22 -20.31 -8.64
CA ASP A 91 17.92 -19.37 -7.78
C ASP A 91 17.19 -18.02 -7.68
N ALA A 92 16.55 -17.55 -8.75
CA ALA A 92 15.72 -16.34 -8.72
C ALA A 92 14.51 -16.48 -7.78
N GLY A 93 14.00 -17.69 -7.60
CA GLY A 93 12.96 -18.00 -6.62
C GLY A 93 13.47 -18.00 -5.17
N ARG A 94 14.69 -18.51 -4.94
CA ARG A 94 15.32 -18.67 -3.62
C ARG A 94 15.98 -17.38 -3.10
N ASN A 95 16.59 -16.59 -3.99
CA ASN A 95 17.30 -15.35 -3.68
C ASN A 95 16.43 -14.09 -3.83
N ARG A 96 15.12 -14.17 -3.57
CA ARG A 96 14.33 -12.96 -3.27
C ARG A 96 14.73 -12.45 -1.89
N THR A 97 15.85 -11.73 -1.82
CA THR A 97 16.24 -10.94 -0.66
C THR A 97 15.20 -9.84 -0.48
N ARG A 98 14.09 -10.15 0.21
CA ARG A 98 13.08 -9.14 0.59
C ARG A 98 13.78 -8.15 1.51
N VAL A 99 14.03 -6.93 1.01
CA VAL A 99 14.54 -5.83 1.83
C VAL A 99 13.54 -5.59 2.93
N ARG A 100 13.96 -5.79 4.18
CA ARG A 100 13.10 -5.57 5.33
C ARG A 100 12.82 -4.07 5.48
N PRO A 101 11.59 -3.67 5.82
CA PRO A 101 11.29 -2.27 6.08
C PRO A 101 12.09 -1.75 7.27
N THR A 102 12.51 -0.50 7.18
CA THR A 102 13.25 0.19 8.25
C THR A 102 12.33 0.56 9.41
N ALA A 103 12.90 0.82 10.61
CA ALA A 103 12.12 1.25 11.77
C ALA A 103 11.33 2.56 11.51
N ALA A 104 11.89 3.48 10.73
CA ALA A 104 11.22 4.71 10.32
C ALA A 104 9.99 4.44 9.43
N GLU A 105 10.11 3.51 8.48
CA GLU A 105 8.99 3.10 7.62
C GLU A 105 7.89 2.40 8.42
N ILE A 106 8.26 1.59 9.41
CA ILE A 106 7.31 0.94 10.31
C ILE A 106 6.57 1.98 11.15
N SER A 107 7.28 2.96 11.71
CA SER A 107 6.66 4.07 12.48
C SER A 107 5.68 4.88 11.61
N SER A 108 6.10 5.24 10.40
CA SER A 108 5.24 5.94 9.42
C SER A 108 4.00 5.12 9.04
N MET A 109 4.17 3.81 8.84
CA MET A 109 3.06 2.88 8.61
C MET A 109 2.08 2.85 9.79
N HIS A 110 2.56 2.79 11.03
CA HIS A 110 1.69 2.84 12.21
C HIS A 110 0.91 4.15 12.32
N ALA A 111 1.56 5.29 12.06
CA ALA A 111 0.89 6.59 12.03
C ALA A 111 -0.24 6.61 10.97
N ALA A 112 0.05 6.15 9.76
CA ALA A 112 -0.91 6.08 8.66
C ALA A 112 -2.12 5.17 8.99
N PHE A 113 -1.90 4.03 9.66
CA PHE A 113 -2.99 3.18 10.14
C PHE A 113 -3.77 3.80 11.30
N GLY A 114 -3.12 4.58 12.15
CA GLY A 114 -3.80 5.40 13.17
C GLY A 114 -4.80 6.37 12.55
N TRP A 115 -4.42 7.04 11.45
CA TRP A 115 -5.31 7.93 10.71
C TRP A 115 -6.54 7.18 10.15
N LEU A 116 -6.34 6.00 9.57
CA LEU A 116 -7.46 5.17 9.08
C LEU A 116 -8.39 4.71 10.21
N LEU A 117 -7.84 4.41 11.40
CA LEU A 117 -8.64 4.03 12.56
C LEU A 117 -9.52 5.20 13.03
N TRP A 118 -8.95 6.40 13.10
CA TRP A 118 -9.72 7.61 13.39
C TRP A 118 -10.82 7.84 12.34
N LEU A 119 -10.49 7.75 11.05
CA LEU A 119 -11.48 7.93 9.98
C LEU A 119 -12.59 6.88 10.05
N ARG A 120 -12.31 5.66 10.50
CA ARG A 120 -13.31 4.61 10.67
C ARG A 120 -14.32 4.94 11.78
N GLN A 121 -13.90 5.66 12.82
CA GLN A 121 -14.79 6.10 13.89
C GLN A 121 -15.68 7.27 13.45
N THR A 122 -15.15 8.18 12.63
CA THR A 122 -15.88 9.37 12.15
C THR A 122 -16.79 9.07 10.95
N GLU A 123 -16.25 8.38 9.93
CA GLU A 123 -16.89 8.15 8.62
C GLU A 123 -16.52 6.74 8.10
N PRO A 124 -17.18 5.67 8.59
CA PRO A 124 -16.79 4.29 8.31
C PRO A 124 -16.88 3.92 6.82
N GLY A 125 -17.82 4.54 6.09
CA GLY A 125 -17.99 4.35 4.66
C GLY A 125 -16.79 4.86 3.85
N ALA A 126 -16.27 6.04 4.21
CA ALA A 126 -15.10 6.63 3.55
C ALA A 126 -13.82 5.87 3.93
N ALA A 127 -13.69 5.45 5.20
CA ALA A 127 -12.56 4.66 5.67
C ALA A 127 -12.42 3.34 4.90
N THR A 128 -13.53 2.61 4.69
CA THR A 128 -13.53 1.33 3.97
C THR A 128 -13.10 1.49 2.51
N THR A 129 -13.60 2.52 1.83
CA THR A 129 -13.23 2.80 0.43
C THR A 129 -11.79 3.28 0.31
N LEU A 130 -11.33 4.13 1.23
CA LEU A 130 -9.97 4.65 1.24
C LEU A 130 -8.94 3.55 1.54
N GLN A 131 -9.24 2.67 2.49
CA GLN A 131 -8.42 1.50 2.79
C GLN A 131 -8.32 0.57 1.56
N ALA A 132 -9.45 0.29 0.91
CA ALA A 132 -9.49 -0.51 -0.30
C ALA A 132 -8.69 0.12 -1.45
N TRP A 133 -8.82 1.44 -1.62
CA TRP A 133 -8.06 2.22 -2.59
C TRP A 133 -6.56 2.14 -2.33
N ALA A 134 -6.11 2.40 -1.10
CA ALA A 134 -4.69 2.39 -0.73
C ALA A 134 -4.07 0.98 -0.87
N PHE A 135 -4.82 -0.05 -0.49
CA PHE A 135 -4.43 -1.44 -0.70
C PHE A 135 -4.26 -1.78 -2.19
N ALA A 136 -5.21 -1.37 -3.04
CA ALA A 136 -5.15 -1.67 -4.47
C ALA A 136 -4.06 -0.88 -5.19
N THR A 137 -3.87 0.39 -4.84
CA THR A 137 -2.85 1.26 -5.46
C THR A 137 -1.43 0.88 -5.05
N SER A 138 -1.22 0.38 -3.83
CA SER A 138 0.08 -0.16 -3.39
C SER A 138 0.53 -1.36 -4.26
N ARG A 139 -0.42 -2.25 -4.59
CA ARG A 139 -0.20 -3.46 -5.42
C ARG A 139 -0.40 -3.27 -6.92
N ARG A 140 -0.63 -2.03 -7.37
CA ARG A 140 -0.91 -1.70 -8.78
C ARG A 140 -2.11 -2.48 -9.36
N TYR A 141 -3.11 -2.78 -8.53
CA TYR A 141 -4.34 -3.42 -8.97
C TYR A 141 -5.26 -2.44 -9.70
N ASN A 142 -6.03 -2.97 -10.66
CA ASN A 142 -7.00 -2.19 -11.41
C ASN A 142 -8.22 -1.84 -10.54
N LEU A 143 -8.38 -0.55 -10.24
CA LEU A 143 -9.47 -0.03 -9.39
C LEU A 143 -10.86 -0.25 -9.99
N ARG A 144 -11.01 -0.18 -11.32
CA ARG A 144 -12.31 -0.45 -11.97
C ARG A 144 -12.71 -1.92 -11.78
N ARG A 145 -11.75 -2.83 -11.88
CA ARG A 145 -11.97 -4.26 -11.60
C ARG A 145 -12.31 -4.48 -10.13
N LEU A 146 -11.61 -3.81 -9.21
CA LEU A 146 -11.92 -3.85 -7.78
C LEU A 146 -13.36 -3.41 -7.49
N CYS A 147 -13.78 -2.27 -8.05
CA CYS A 147 -15.14 -1.74 -7.87
C CYS A 147 -16.19 -2.69 -8.43
N ARG A 148 -15.96 -3.24 -9.64
CA ARG A 148 -16.85 -4.24 -10.25
C ARG A 148 -17.01 -5.48 -9.37
N ASN A 149 -15.91 -6.03 -8.85
CA ASN A 149 -15.93 -7.23 -8.01
C ASN A 149 -16.64 -7.01 -6.66
N ARG A 150 -16.70 -5.77 -6.17
CA ARG A 150 -17.37 -5.40 -4.92
C ARG A 150 -18.77 -4.81 -5.11
N GLY A 151 -19.25 -4.69 -6.35
CA GLY A 151 -20.54 -4.07 -6.67
C GLY A 151 -20.59 -2.56 -6.41
N TRP A 152 -19.45 -1.86 -6.44
CA TRP A 152 -19.38 -0.42 -6.22
C TRP A 152 -19.38 0.36 -7.54
N SER A 153 -20.05 1.51 -7.56
CA SER A 153 -19.90 2.47 -8.65
C SER A 153 -18.55 3.17 -8.56
N TYR A 154 -17.83 3.28 -9.68
CA TYR A 154 -16.50 3.88 -9.70
C TYR A 154 -16.52 5.37 -9.29
N SER A 155 -17.52 6.12 -9.74
CA SER A 155 -17.70 7.53 -9.39
C SER A 155 -18.01 7.73 -7.90
N GLY A 156 -18.88 6.90 -7.33
CA GLY A 156 -19.21 6.93 -5.90
C GLY A 156 -18.02 6.52 -5.03
N PHE A 157 -17.24 5.54 -5.50
CA PHE A 157 -16.00 5.13 -4.85
C PHE A 157 -14.98 6.27 -4.79
N ASN A 158 -14.67 6.91 -5.92
CA ASN A 158 -13.72 8.03 -5.95
C ASN A 158 -14.17 9.20 -5.07
N ARG A 159 -15.46 9.57 -5.11
CA ARG A 159 -15.99 10.62 -4.22
C ARG A 159 -15.78 10.32 -2.73
N LYS A 160 -15.92 9.07 -2.32
CA LYS A 160 -15.68 8.66 -0.92
C LYS A 160 -14.20 8.65 -0.56
N VAL A 161 -13.34 8.30 -1.51
CA VAL A 161 -11.88 8.40 -1.37
C VAL A 161 -11.46 9.86 -1.20
N ASP A 162 -11.91 10.74 -2.09
CA ASP A 162 -11.59 12.18 -2.04
C ASP A 162 -12.07 12.80 -0.72
N ARG A 163 -13.30 12.51 -0.31
CA ARG A 163 -13.84 12.95 0.99
C ARG A 163 -12.99 12.45 2.16
N GLY A 164 -12.59 11.17 2.14
CA GLY A 164 -11.75 10.59 3.18
C GLY A 164 -10.37 11.27 3.27
N LEU A 165 -9.75 11.57 2.12
CA LEU A 165 -8.46 12.26 2.06
C LEU A 165 -8.56 13.69 2.60
N ILE A 166 -9.62 14.42 2.28
CA ILE A 166 -9.84 15.78 2.78
C ILE A 166 -9.98 15.78 4.31
N LEU A 167 -10.85 14.91 4.86
CA LEU A 167 -11.06 14.81 6.31
C LEU A 167 -9.79 14.42 7.07
N LEU A 168 -9.00 13.51 6.52
CA LEU A 168 -7.72 13.14 7.12
C LEU A 168 -6.71 14.27 7.09
N THR A 169 -6.67 15.03 5.99
CA THR A 169 -5.77 16.18 5.87
C THR A 169 -6.10 17.23 6.93
N GLU A 170 -7.38 17.56 7.10
CA GLU A 170 -7.86 18.46 8.15
C GLU A 170 -7.49 17.95 9.55
N HIS A 171 -7.70 16.66 9.81
CA HIS A 171 -7.37 16.04 11.10
C HIS A 171 -5.87 16.09 11.41
N VAL A 172 -5.01 15.71 10.45
CA VAL A 172 -3.55 15.68 10.65
C VAL A 172 -3.00 17.09 10.89
N TYR A 173 -3.46 18.09 10.14
CA TYR A 173 -3.07 19.47 10.38
C TYR A 173 -3.53 19.99 11.74
N SER A 174 -4.77 19.67 12.13
CA SER A 174 -5.28 20.10 13.45
C SER A 174 -4.49 19.51 14.61
N THR A 175 -3.91 18.33 14.41
CA THR A 175 -3.11 17.62 15.41
C THR A 175 -1.65 18.08 15.42
N SER A 176 -1.09 18.47 14.27
CA SER A 176 0.30 18.90 14.12
C SER A 176 0.54 20.38 14.47
N GLY A 177 -0.53 21.17 14.53
CA GLY A 177 -0.49 22.60 14.92
C GLY A 177 -0.58 22.87 16.43
N ARG A 178 -0.41 21.84 17.26
CA ARG A 178 -0.27 21.95 18.72
C ARG A 178 1.15 21.59 19.13
#